data_AF-A0A519TGQ4-F1
#
_entry.id   AF-A0A519TGQ4-F1
#
_cell.length_a   1.000
_cell.length_b   1.000
_cell.length_c   1.000
_cell.angle_alpha   90.00
_cell.angle_beta   90.00
_cell.angle_gamma   90.00
#
_symmetry.space_group_name_H-M   'P 1'
#
loop_
_entity.id
_entity.type
_entity.pdbx_description
1 polymer ?
#
loop_
_entity_poly.entity_id
_entity_poly.type
_entity_poly.pdbx_seq_one_letter_code
_entity_poly.pdbx_strand_id
1 'polypeptide(L)'
;MNMMRNISYIIIIVGIGLLSIPVAAQTIPIGSPVLEDYYRRLQLLGKLDSSISFSNRPLSVEALNQVNVFDPADELSNEGWTKSSGNITFGKGRGKFQILPFSWQQ
;
A
#
# COMPACT_ATOMS: atom_id res chain seq x y z
N MET A 1 -4.61 -36.63 36.51
CA MET A 1 -3.52 -35.86 35.86
C MET A 1 -3.88 -35.31 34.47
N ASN A 2 -4.63 -36.05 33.62
CA ASN A 2 -5.05 -35.55 32.30
C ASN A 2 -6.00 -34.34 32.36
N MET A 3 -6.91 -34.29 33.35
CA MET A 3 -7.87 -33.18 33.47
C MET A 3 -7.22 -31.83 33.77
N MET A 4 -6.24 -31.78 34.67
CA MET A 4 -5.48 -30.55 34.98
C MET A 4 -4.63 -30.08 33.80
N ARG A 5 -4.11 -31.02 33.00
CA ARG A 5 -3.36 -30.72 31.77
C ARG A 5 -4.26 -30.13 30.67
N ASN A 6 -5.50 -30.61 30.55
CA ASN A 6 -6.47 -30.06 29.61
C ASN A 6 -6.91 -28.64 30.01
N ILE A 7 -7.08 -28.39 31.31
CA ILE A 7 -7.40 -27.06 31.84
C ILE A 7 -6.26 -26.07 31.57
N SER A 8 -5.00 -26.48 31.75
CA SER A 8 -3.86 -25.62 31.42
C SER A 8 -3.79 -25.25 29.93
N TYR A 9 -4.15 -26.17 29.03
CA TYR A 9 -4.19 -25.86 27.59
C TYR A 9 -5.30 -24.87 27.23
N ILE A 10 -6.47 -24.98 27.87
CA ILE A 10 -7.57 -24.04 27.68
C ILE A 10 -7.16 -22.64 28.16
N ILE A 11 -6.50 -22.54 29.31
CA ILE A 11 -6.00 -21.25 29.85
C ILE A 11 -4.99 -20.62 28.89
N ILE A 12 -4.08 -21.41 28.32
CA ILE A 12 -3.08 -20.90 27.35
C ILE A 12 -3.76 -20.40 26.07
N ILE A 13 -4.74 -21.13 25.54
CA ILE A 13 -5.46 -20.74 24.32
C ILE A 13 -6.24 -19.43 24.55
N VAL A 14 -6.93 -19.31 25.69
CA VAL A 14 -7.66 -18.09 26.05
C VAL A 14 -6.70 -16.92 26.27
N GLY A 15 -5.56 -17.17 26.93
CA GLY A 15 -4.52 -16.15 27.15
C GLY A 15 -3.94 -15.59 25.84
N ILE A 16 -3.69 -16.46 24.85
CA ILE A 16 -3.21 -16.04 23.52
C ILE A 16 -4.29 -15.26 22.76
N GLY A 17 -5.55 -15.69 22.84
CA GLY A 17 -6.67 -15.00 22.18
C GLY A 17 -6.92 -13.58 22.69
N LEU A 18 -6.51 -13.28 23.92
CA LEU A 18 -6.63 -11.94 24.52
C LEU A 18 -5.49 -10.97 24.12
N LEU A 19 -4.43 -11.45 23.46
CA LEU A 19 -3.30 -10.64 23.01
C LEU A 19 -3.51 -10.00 21.63
N SER A 20 -4.75 -9.65 21.28
CA SER A 20 -5.04 -9.02 20.00
C SER A 20 -4.54 -7.58 20.01
N ILE A 21 -3.41 -7.33 19.34
CA ILE A 21 -2.87 -5.98 19.14
C ILE A 21 -3.65 -5.34 17.99
N PRO A 22 -4.33 -4.19 18.19
CA PRO A 22 -4.94 -3.47 17.10
C PRO A 22 -3.82 -2.94 16.19
N VAL A 23 -3.67 -3.53 15.01
CA VAL A 23 -2.75 -3.04 13.99
C VAL A 23 -3.49 -1.96 13.19
N ALA A 24 -3.06 -0.71 13.34
CA ALA A 24 -3.48 0.38 12.47
C ALA A 24 -2.75 0.26 11.13
N ALA A 25 -3.22 -0.63 10.26
CA ALA A 25 -2.77 -0.73 8.88
C ALA A 25 -3.84 -0.11 7.97
N GLN A 26 -3.66 1.14 7.57
CA GLN A 26 -4.48 1.75 6.52
C GLN A 26 -3.70 1.70 5.21
N THR A 27 -4.20 0.93 4.26
CA THR A 27 -3.72 0.97 2.87
C THR A 27 -4.60 1.94 2.09
N ILE A 28 -4.02 2.69 1.15
CA ILE A 28 -4.82 3.50 0.24
C ILE A 28 -5.57 2.53 -0.70
N PRO A 29 -6.92 2.57 -0.75
CA PRO A 29 -7.67 1.67 -1.61
C PRO A 29 -7.34 1.94 -3.08
N ILE A 30 -7.27 0.86 -3.87
CA ILE A 30 -7.09 0.93 -5.31
C ILE A 30 -8.31 1.67 -5.90
N GLY A 31 -8.08 2.88 -6.39
CA GLY A 31 -9.15 3.77 -6.87
C GLY A 31 -9.63 4.82 -5.88
N SER A 32 -8.77 5.23 -4.95
CA SER A 32 -8.98 6.45 -4.16
C SER A 32 -9.37 7.64 -5.08
N PRO A 33 -10.56 8.25 -4.90
CA PRO A 33 -11.02 9.37 -5.72
C PRO A 33 -10.04 10.54 -5.73
N VAL A 34 -9.37 10.80 -4.60
CA VAL A 34 -8.39 11.88 -4.46
C VAL A 34 -7.21 11.69 -5.42
N LEU A 35 -6.72 10.46 -5.52
CA LEU A 35 -5.59 10.16 -6.39
C LEU A 35 -5.99 10.21 -7.87
N GLU A 36 -7.17 9.68 -8.18
CA GLU A 36 -7.70 9.70 -9.55
C GLU A 36 -7.96 11.13 -10.03
N ASP A 37 -8.56 11.97 -9.18
CA ASP A 37 -8.82 13.38 -9.49
C ASP A 37 -7.53 14.17 -9.74
N TYR A 38 -6.46 13.86 -9.00
CA TYR A 38 -5.15 14.46 -9.22
C TYR A 38 -4.63 14.15 -10.63
N TYR A 39 -4.60 12.88 -11.02
CA TYR A 39 -4.14 12.49 -12.35
C TYR A 39 -5.08 12.94 -13.47
N ARG A 40 -6.38 12.99 -13.22
CA ARG A 40 -7.37 13.55 -14.15
C ARG A 40 -7.11 15.05 -14.38
N ARG A 41 -6.76 15.82 -13.34
CA ARG A 41 -6.32 17.22 -13.51
C ARG A 41 -5.04 17.32 -14.32
N LEU A 42 -4.06 16.44 -14.09
CA LEU A 42 -2.84 16.42 -14.91
C LEU A 42 -3.13 16.13 -16.39
N GLN A 43 -4.08 15.23 -16.67
CA GLN A 43 -4.54 14.93 -18.02
C GLN A 43 -5.21 16.15 -18.67
N LEU A 44 -6.09 16.85 -17.94
CA LEU A 44 -6.73 18.09 -18.40
C LEU A 44 -5.73 19.23 -18.64
N LEU A 45 -4.63 19.25 -17.88
CA LEU A 45 -3.53 20.21 -18.04
C LEU A 45 -2.54 19.83 -19.15
N GLY A 46 -2.75 18.70 -19.84
CA GLY A 46 -1.83 18.20 -20.89
C GLY A 46 -0.49 17.69 -20.35
N LYS A 47 -0.37 17.47 -19.04
CA LYS A 47 0.83 16.92 -18.39
C LYS A 47 0.85 15.39 -18.35
N LEU A 48 -0.29 14.77 -18.66
CA LEU A 48 -0.47 13.32 -18.71
C LEU A 48 -1.16 12.94 -20.03
N ASP A 49 -0.86 11.77 -20.57
CA ASP A 49 -1.44 11.28 -21.82
C ASP A 49 -2.98 11.15 -21.72
N SER A 50 -3.67 11.73 -22.70
CA SER A 50 -5.14 11.69 -22.81
C SER A 50 -5.71 10.30 -23.08
N SER A 51 -4.90 9.36 -23.57
CA SER A 51 -5.31 7.99 -23.87
C SER A 51 -5.43 7.10 -22.63
N ILE A 52 -4.91 7.55 -21.48
CA ILE A 52 -4.95 6.80 -20.23
C ILE A 52 -6.38 6.76 -19.68
N SER A 53 -6.85 5.55 -19.42
CA SER A 53 -8.16 5.29 -18.81
C SER A 53 -8.01 4.90 -17.34
N PHE A 54 -8.68 5.65 -16.45
CA PHE A 54 -8.72 5.36 -15.01
C PHE A 54 -9.60 4.16 -14.63
N SER A 55 -10.32 3.60 -15.62
CA SER A 55 -11.01 2.31 -15.45
C SER A 55 -10.04 1.13 -15.42
N ASN A 56 -8.82 1.29 -15.97
CA ASN A 56 -7.78 0.27 -15.89
C ASN A 56 -7.10 0.34 -14.51
N ARG A 57 -7.23 -0.71 -13.70
CA ARG A 57 -6.68 -0.78 -12.33
C ARG A 57 -5.87 -2.06 -12.15
N PRO A 58 -4.76 -2.04 -11.38
CA PRO A 58 -4.16 -0.88 -10.71
C PRO A 58 -3.49 0.09 -11.70
N LEU A 59 -3.42 1.37 -11.31
CA LEU A 59 -2.67 2.38 -12.06
C LEU A 59 -1.18 2.03 -12.04
N SER A 60 -0.51 2.04 -13.20
CA SER A 60 0.90 1.67 -13.31
C SER A 60 1.81 2.89 -13.38
N VAL A 61 3.01 2.76 -12.78
CA VAL A 61 4.07 3.77 -12.83
C VAL A 61 4.48 4.10 -14.27
N GLU A 62 4.49 3.10 -15.16
CA GLU A 62 4.88 3.28 -16.56
C GLU A 62 3.85 4.09 -17.34
N ALA A 63 2.56 3.83 -17.13
CA ALA A 63 1.51 4.56 -17.83
C ALA A 63 1.47 6.03 -17.37
N LEU A 64 1.64 6.26 -16.06
CA LEU A 64 1.54 7.60 -15.48
C LEU A 64 2.84 8.40 -15.59
N ASN A 65 3.94 7.78 -16.04
CA ASN A 65 5.28 8.35 -16.05
C ASN A 65 5.69 8.91 -14.67
N GLN A 66 5.36 8.17 -13.61
CA GLN A 66 5.61 8.54 -12.22
C GLN A 66 6.52 7.52 -11.55
N VAL A 67 7.37 7.99 -10.61
CA VAL A 67 8.19 7.10 -9.78
C VAL A 67 7.32 6.40 -8.74
N ASN A 68 6.38 7.14 -8.14
CA ASN A 68 5.43 6.63 -7.17
C ASN A 68 4.01 7.05 -7.56
N VAL A 69 3.17 6.08 -7.93
CA VAL A 69 1.77 6.36 -8.30
C VAL A 69 0.99 6.99 -7.14
N PHE A 70 1.36 6.73 -5.90
CA PHE A 70 0.65 7.18 -4.71
C PHE A 70 1.19 8.49 -4.13
N ASP A 71 2.31 8.99 -4.66
CA ASP A 71 2.90 10.27 -4.31
C ASP A 71 3.34 11.00 -5.59
N PRO A 72 2.38 11.45 -6.41
CA PRO A 72 2.70 12.07 -7.70
C PRO A 72 3.35 13.46 -7.59
N ALA A 73 3.27 14.09 -6.41
CA ALA A 73 3.91 15.37 -6.14
C ALA A 73 5.33 15.20 -5.56
N ASP A 74 5.73 13.96 -5.24
CA ASP A 74 6.99 13.62 -4.56
C ASP A 74 7.20 14.42 -3.25
N GLU A 75 6.09 14.71 -2.56
CA GLU A 75 6.08 15.49 -1.32
C GLU A 75 6.32 14.56 -0.12
N LEU A 76 5.79 13.33 -0.16
CA LEU A 76 5.84 12.40 0.98
C LEU A 76 7.23 11.74 1.12
N SER A 77 8.00 11.63 0.04
CA SER A 77 9.35 11.05 0.06
C SER A 77 10.34 11.81 0.96
N ASN A 78 10.08 13.10 1.20
CA ASN A 78 10.90 13.96 2.06
C ASN A 78 10.45 13.99 3.53
N GLU A 79 9.24 13.52 3.82
CA GLU A 79 8.58 13.69 5.13
C GLU A 79 8.55 12.38 5.96
N GLY A 80 8.79 11.23 5.32
CA GLY A 80 8.73 9.91 5.96
C GLY A 80 10.08 9.32 6.35
N TRP A 81 10.07 8.44 7.37
CA TRP A 81 11.23 7.63 7.78
C TRP A 81 11.57 6.53 6.74
N THR A 82 10.65 6.25 5.81
CA THR A 82 10.79 5.23 4.76
C THR A 82 11.10 5.90 3.41
N LYS A 83 12.36 6.25 3.16
CA LYS A 83 12.79 6.92 1.92
C LYS A 83 12.68 6.10 0.62
N SER A 84 12.08 4.92 0.64
CA SER A 84 11.94 4.12 -0.59
C SER A 84 10.89 3.03 -0.42
N SER A 85 9.73 3.23 -1.02
CA SER A 85 8.85 2.14 -1.45
C SER A 85 8.89 1.99 -2.98
N GLY A 86 10.06 2.22 -3.57
CA GLY A 86 10.27 2.10 -5.02
C GLY A 86 10.05 0.67 -5.52
N ASN A 87 9.81 0.54 -6.82
CA ASN A 87 9.67 -0.75 -7.47
C ASN A 87 11.00 -1.52 -7.50
N ILE A 88 11.01 -2.72 -6.96
CA ILE A 88 12.15 -3.65 -7.08
C ILE A 88 12.01 -4.36 -8.42
N THR A 89 12.98 -4.18 -9.30
CA THR A 89 12.99 -4.85 -10.61
C THR A 89 13.81 -6.14 -10.55
N PHE A 90 13.33 -7.20 -11.20
CA PHE A 90 14.02 -8.49 -11.29
C PHE A 90 13.95 -9.04 -12.72
N GLY A 91 14.77 -10.05 -13.02
CA GLY A 91 14.79 -10.70 -14.34
C GLY A 91 15.17 -9.74 -15.48
N LYS A 92 16.21 -8.91 -15.30
CA LYS A 92 16.65 -7.89 -16.28
C LYS A 92 15.55 -6.85 -16.61
N GLY A 93 14.78 -6.44 -15.61
CA GLY A 93 13.74 -5.42 -15.75
C GLY A 93 12.38 -5.92 -16.25
N ARG A 94 12.22 -7.24 -16.45
CA ARG A 94 10.95 -7.84 -16.90
C ARG A 94 9.97 -8.14 -15.78
N GLY A 95 10.45 -8.23 -14.54
CA GLY A 95 9.62 -8.38 -13.36
C GLY A 95 9.72 -7.15 -12.47
N LYS A 96 8.60 -6.74 -11.87
CA LYS A 96 8.54 -5.63 -10.91
C LYS A 96 7.76 -6.05 -9.68
N PHE A 97 8.31 -5.73 -8.52
CA PHE A 97 7.70 -5.94 -7.23
C PHE A 97 7.57 -4.58 -6.54
N GLN A 98 6.36 -4.19 -6.17
CA GLN A 98 6.09 -2.91 -5.54
C GLN A 98 5.23 -3.13 -4.30
N ILE A 99 5.65 -2.56 -3.18
CA ILE A 99 4.89 -2.55 -1.95
C ILE A 99 3.87 -1.40 -2.04
N LEU A 100 2.61 -1.68 -1.72
CA LEU A 100 1.58 -0.65 -1.66
C LEU A 100 1.84 0.31 -0.50
N PRO A 101 1.38 1.57 -0.59
CA PRO A 101 1.55 2.54 0.48
C PRO A 101 1.00 1.99 1.79
N PHE A 102 1.84 2.09 2.81
CA PHE A 102 1.53 1.73 4.17
C PHE A 102 1.62 2.99 5.02
N SER A 103 0.53 3.36 5.69
CA SER A 103 0.57 4.41 6.72
C SER A 103 0.53 3.77 8.10
N TRP A 104 1.40 4.26 9.00
CA TRP A 104 1.37 3.94 10.42
C TRP A 104 0.67 5.10 11.15
N GLN A 105 -0.56 4.90 11.63
CA GLN A 105 -1.22 5.86 12.52
C GLN A 105 -0.96 5.45 13.97
N GLN A 106 -0.35 6.35 14.74
CA GLN A 106 -0.10 6.21 16.18
C GLN A 106 -1.18 6.94 16.99
#